data_AF-A0A972M4E2-F1
#
_entry.id   AF-A0A972M4E2-F1
#
_cell.length_a   1.000
_cell.length_b   1.000
_cell.length_c   1.000
_cell.angle_alpha   90.00
_cell.angle_beta   90.00
_cell.angle_gamma   90.00
#
_symmetry.space_group_name_H-M   'P 1'
#
loop_
_entity.id
_entity.type
_entity.pdbx_description
1 polymer ?
#
loop_
_entity_poly.entity_id
_entity_poly.type
_entity_poly.pdbx_seq_one_letter_code
_entity_poly.pdbx_strand_id
1 'polypeptide(L)' 'MKPVGYCFQCGFFEGETCQCGKGKILLTAERRLKISKFLSGLLRHFGEEFGLKIDKNGWV' A
#
# COMPACT_ATOMS: atom_id res chain seq x y z
N MET A 1 6.28 6.52 -6.69
CA MET A 1 5.84 5.16 -6.26
C MET A 1 5.25 4.48 -7.48
N LYS A 2 5.59 3.21 -7.76
CA LYS A 2 5.03 2.47 -8.90
C LYS A 2 3.63 1.93 -8.59
N PRO A 3 2.74 1.78 -9.59
CA PRO A 3 1.51 1.00 -9.43
C PRO A 3 1.82 -0.43 -8.99
N VAL A 4 0.86 -1.09 -8.36
CA VAL A 4 0.93 -2.50 -7.99
C VAL A 4 -0.22 -3.22 -8.66
N GLY A 5 0.08 -4.33 -9.31
CA GLY A 5 -0.90 -5.16 -9.99
C GLY A 5 -0.75 -6.63 -9.63
N TYR A 6 -1.69 -7.42 -10.12
CA TYR A 6 -1.67 -8.87 -10.02
C TYR A 6 -1.93 -9.50 -11.38
N CYS A 7 -1.12 -10.50 -11.71
CA CYS A 7 -1.28 -11.36 -12.87
C CYS A 7 -1.50 -12.78 -12.38
N PHE A 8 -2.51 -13.47 -12.94
CA PHE A 8 -2.83 -14.84 -12.56
C PHE A 8 -1.68 -15.83 -12.84
N GLN A 9 -0.82 -15.53 -13.82
CA GLN A 9 0.28 -16.39 -14.22
C GLN A 9 1.61 -16.05 -13.53
N CYS A 10 1.87 -14.76 -13.26
CA CYS A 10 3.17 -14.30 -12.74
C CYS A 10 3.11 -13.79 -11.30
N GLY A 11 1.92 -13.67 -10.70
CA GLY A 11 1.73 -13.14 -9.35
C GLY A 11 1.71 -11.61 -9.29
N PHE A 12 2.12 -11.07 -8.14
CA PHE A 12 2.17 -9.62 -7.91
C PHE A 12 3.32 -8.98 -8.70
N PHE A 13 3.08 -7.77 -9.19
CA PHE A 13 4.09 -6.99 -9.90
C PHE A 13 4.00 -5.50 -9.56
N GLU A 14 5.10 -4.80 -9.77
CA GLU A 14 5.16 -3.34 -9.72
C GLU A 14 5.34 -2.75 -11.12
N GLY A 15 4.66 -1.64 -11.40
CA GLY A 15 4.68 -0.95 -12.69
C GLY A 15 3.33 -0.99 -13.41
N GLU A 16 3.27 -0.38 -14.58
CA GLU A 16 2.05 -0.26 -15.38
C GLU A 16 1.56 -1.59 -15.96
N THR A 17 2.49 -2.52 -16.22
CA THR A 17 2.20 -3.81 -16.86
C THR A 17 3.09 -4.91 -16.29
N CYS A 18 2.57 -6.15 -16.23
CA CYS A 18 3.37 -7.32 -15.88
C CYS A 18 4.36 -7.69 -16.99
N GLN A 19 5.43 -8.42 -16.65
CA GLN A 19 6.42 -8.93 -17.62
C GLN A 19 5.82 -9.79 -18.75
N CYS A 20 4.70 -10.47 -18.52
CA CYS A 20 4.01 -11.27 -19.53
C CYS A 20 2.99 -10.49 -20.37
N GLY A 21 2.88 -9.17 -20.18
CA GLY A 21 1.94 -8.29 -20.89
C GLY A 21 0.49 -8.37 -20.42
N LYS A 22 0.16 -9.25 -19.47
CA LYS A 22 -1.18 -9.42 -18.90
C LYS A 22 -1.20 -9.08 -17.41
N GLY A 23 -2.34 -8.67 -16.89
CA GLY A 23 -2.52 -8.41 -15.47
C GLY A 23 -3.43 -7.22 -15.22
N LYS A 24 -3.88 -7.08 -13.97
CA LYS A 24 -4.76 -5.99 -13.56
C LYS A 24 -4.06 -5.13 -12.52
N ILE A 25 -4.10 -3.81 -12.72
CA ILE A 25 -3.67 -2.85 -11.69
C ILE A 25 -4.64 -2.93 -10.50
N LEU A 26 -4.09 -3.17 -9.32
CA LEU A 26 -4.82 -3.19 -8.05
C LEU A 26 -4.76 -1.83 -7.35
N LEU A 27 -3.58 -1.21 -7.34
CA LEU A 27 -3.35 0.12 -6.78
C LEU A 27 -2.56 0.96 -7.77
N THR A 28 -3.12 2.11 -8.15
CA THR A 28 -2.38 3.12 -8.94
C THR A 28 -1.25 3.72 -8.11
N ALA A 29 -0.25 4.29 -8.78
CA ALA A 29 0.84 5.01 -8.14
C ALA A 29 0.35 6.08 -7.14
N GLU A 30 -0.65 6.87 -7.54
CA GLU A 30 -1.24 7.93 -6.73
C GLU A 30 -1.96 7.35 -5.50
N ARG A 31 -2.82 6.34 -5.69
CA ARG A 31 -3.59 5.76 -4.59
C ARG A 31 -2.69 5.04 -3.59
N ARG A 32 -1.66 4.33 -4.07
CA ARG A 32 -0.64 3.72 -3.23
C ARG A 32 0.07 4.79 -2.39
N LEU A 33 0.37 5.95 -2.97
CA LEU A 33 1.04 7.06 -2.25
C LEU A 33 0.14 7.65 -1.16
N LYS A 34 -1.13 7.89 -1.47
CA LYS A 34 -2.10 8.41 -0.49
C LYS A 34 -2.27 7.45 0.69
N ILE A 35 -2.42 6.14 0.43
CA ILE A 35 -2.52 5.12 1.47
C ILE A 35 -1.24 5.09 2.32
N SER A 36 -0.06 5.10 1.70
CA SER A 36 1.21 5.11 2.42
C SER A 36 1.36 6.32 3.35
N LYS A 37 1.04 7.53 2.86
CA LYS A 37 1.06 8.75 3.69
C LYS A 37 0.03 8.70 4.81
N PHE A 38 -1.19 8.24 4.52
CA PHE A 38 -2.25 8.12 5.50
C PHE A 38 -1.87 7.16 6.62
N LEU A 39 -1.42 5.94 6.28
CA LEU A 39 -0.94 4.96 7.27
C LEU A 39 0.26 5.48 8.05
N SER A 40 1.17 6.23 7.41
CA SER A 40 2.30 6.83 8.13
C SER A 40 1.84 7.86 9.16
N GLY A 41 0.83 8.68 8.84
CA GLY A 41 0.22 9.60 9.79
C GLY A 41 -0.51 8.88 10.90
N LEU A 42 -1.32 7.89 10.54
CA LEU A 42 -2.10 7.09 11.48
C LEU A 42 -1.21 6.35 12.47
N LEU A 43 -0.11 5.75 12.02
CA LEU A 43 0.77 4.95 12.87
C LEU A 43 1.84 5.76 13.62
N ARG A 44 2.00 7.06 13.34
CA ARG A 44 3.09 7.87 13.95
C ARG A 44 2.66 9.17 14.59
N HIS A 45 1.49 9.70 14.23
CA HIS A 45 1.11 11.06 14.61
C HIS A 45 -0.26 11.12 15.28
N PHE A 46 -1.29 10.47 14.72
CA PHE A 46 -2.68 10.67 15.16
C PHE A 46 -3.45 9.36 15.37
N GLY A 47 -2.76 8.23 15.56
CA GLY A 47 -3.43 6.91 15.70
C GLY A 47 -4.37 6.81 16.90
N GLU A 48 -4.00 7.43 18.02
CA GLU A 48 -4.80 7.43 19.25
C GLU A 48 -6.15 8.14 19.05
N GLU A 49 -6.20 9.19 18.22
CA GLU A 49 -7.44 9.90 17.87
C GLU A 49 -8.44 9.00 17.12
N PHE A 50 -7.94 7.94 16.47
CA PHE A 50 -8.73 6.92 15.77
C PHE A 50 -8.91 5.64 16.60
N GLY A 51 -8.55 5.66 17.89
CA GLY A 51 -8.70 4.53 18.81
C GLY A 51 -7.66 3.43 18.65
N LEU A 52 -6.57 3.67 17.90
CA LEU A 52 -5.45 2.74 17.84
C LEU A 52 -4.61 2.84 19.11
N LYS A 53 -4.29 1.70 19.71
CA LYS A 53 -3.35 1.59 20.83
C LYS A 53 -2.02 1.12 20.29
N ILE A 54 -1.04 2.02 20.25
CA ILE A 54 0.30 1.68 19.81
C ILE A 54 1.09 1.22 21.05
N ASP A 55 1.63 0.01 21.01
CA ASP A 55 2.47 -0.51 22.07
C ASP A 55 3.84 0.21 22.12
N LYS A 56 4.62 -0.04 23.18
CA LYS A 56 5.94 0.58 23.34
C LYS A 56 6.94 0.28 22.23
N ASN A 57 6.67 -0.72 21.38
CA ASN A 57 7.50 -1.13 20.27
C ASN A 57 6.97 -0.60 18.92
N GLY A 58 5.84 0.11 18.91
CA GLY A 58 5.25 0.69 17.70
C GLY A 58 4.21 -0.19 16.99
N TRP A 59 3.73 -1.26 17.63
CA TRP A 59 2.71 -2.16 17.05
C TRP A 59 1.31 -1.79 17.49
N VAL A 60 0.33 -2.01 16.61
CA VAL A 60 -1.12 -1.84 16.88
C VAL A 60 -1.85 -3.16 16.85
#